data_AF-A0A261Q0T1-F1
#
_entry.id   AF-A0A261Q0T1-F1
#
_cell.length_a   1.000
_cell.length_b   1.000
_cell.length_c   1.000
_cell.angle_alpha   90.00
_cell.angle_beta   90.00
_cell.angle_gamma   90.00
#
_symmetry.space_group_name_H-M   'P 1'
#
loop_
_entity.id
_entity.type
_entity.pdbx_description
1 polymer ?
#
loop_
_entity_poly.entity_id
_entity_poly.type
_entity_poly.pdbx_seq_one_letter_code
_entity_poly.pdbx_strand_id
1 'polypeptide(L)'
;MKSLKQNGSPVAEFDVDDERTYFEVTFPIHPEFTKKEEKISVNFRPLKTDALLKYYLDHIFANEEIPLSQEQIKTYKSVVEKLEPLSLAIISAMANNPPMKRKEVLKGIGLSNQTKNVERYLEPLLVLKIVSQVIKTRPNSPLQRYMLTERGKNMARWLAEENQK
;
A
#
# COMPACT_ATOMS: atom_id res chain seq x y z
N MET A 1 11.18 30.35 9.86
CA MET A 1 11.23 28.87 9.66
C MET A 1 10.66 28.10 10.86
N LYS A 2 9.32 28.07 11.03
CA LYS A 2 8.68 27.32 12.12
C LYS A 2 8.53 25.82 11.77
N SER A 3 8.30 25.52 10.48
CA SER A 3 8.03 24.17 9.98
C SER A 3 9.26 23.24 9.97
N LEU A 4 10.47 23.77 9.72
CA LEU A 4 11.72 22.97 9.72
C LEU A 4 12.14 22.48 11.12
N LYS A 5 11.80 23.25 12.17
CA LYS A 5 12.08 22.84 13.55
C LYS A 5 11.14 21.74 14.01
N GLN A 6 9.92 21.68 13.46
CA GLN A 6 8.89 20.72 13.87
C GLN A 6 9.10 19.33 13.26
N ASN A 7 9.77 19.23 12.11
CA ASN A 7 10.02 17.96 11.43
C ASN A 7 11.45 17.42 11.61
N GLY A 8 12.25 18.00 12.52
CA GLY A 8 13.61 17.53 12.81
C GLY A 8 14.64 17.83 11.70
N SER A 9 14.29 18.68 10.74
CA SER A 9 15.22 19.08 9.68
C SER A 9 16.37 19.90 10.26
N PRO A 10 17.62 19.72 9.77
CA PRO A 10 18.71 20.56 10.21
C PRO A 10 18.45 22.02 9.79
N VAL A 11 19.03 22.95 10.55
CA VAL A 11 18.80 24.40 10.38
C VAL A 11 19.44 24.87 9.07
N ALA A 12 18.74 25.73 8.33
CA ALA A 12 19.29 26.33 7.11
C ALA A 12 20.37 27.37 7.47
N GLU A 13 21.46 27.37 6.72
CA GLU A 13 22.55 28.34 6.85
C GLU A 13 22.28 29.51 5.91
N PHE A 14 22.58 30.72 6.39
CA PHE A 14 22.34 31.96 5.66
C PHE A 14 23.66 32.70 5.55
N ASP A 15 24.14 32.89 4.33
CA ASP A 15 25.36 33.64 4.05
C ASP A 15 25.01 34.92 3.31
N VAL A 16 25.57 36.04 3.77
CA VAL A 16 25.30 37.37 3.23
C VAL A 16 26.63 38.06 3.03
N ASP A 17 26.89 38.45 1.80
CA ASP A 17 28.11 39.20 1.47
C ASP A 17 28.06 40.62 2.04
N ASP A 18 29.24 41.15 2.38
CA ASP A 18 29.38 42.47 3.02
C ASP A 18 28.86 43.60 2.13
N GLU A 19 28.96 43.43 0.80
CA GLU A 19 28.44 44.38 -0.19
C GLU A 19 26.94 44.20 -0.46
N ARG A 20 26.29 43.23 0.18
CA ARG A 20 24.86 42.85 0.01
C ARG A 20 24.50 42.52 -1.44
N THR A 21 25.48 42.07 -2.21
CA THR A 21 25.32 41.75 -3.64
C THR A 21 24.61 40.42 -3.84
N TYR A 22 24.70 39.50 -2.88
CA TYR A 22 23.92 38.26 -2.87
C TYR A 22 23.55 37.82 -1.46
N PHE A 23 22.59 36.90 -1.41
CA PHE A 23 22.13 36.23 -0.21
C PHE A 23 22.00 34.74 -0.54
N GLU A 24 22.84 33.92 0.08
CA GLU A 24 22.84 32.48 -0.10
C GLU A 24 22.12 31.79 1.06
N VAL A 25 21.27 30.80 0.72
CA VAL A 25 20.59 29.97 1.71
C VAL A 25 20.90 28.51 1.44
N THR A 26 21.63 27.88 2.35
CA THR A 26 22.00 26.47 2.23
C THR A 26 21.04 25.63 3.08
N PHE A 27 20.28 24.75 2.41
CA PHE A 27 19.39 23.79 3.09
C PHE A 27 20.06 22.41 3.19
N PRO A 28 20.53 22.00 4.38
CA PRO A 28 21.10 20.67 4.57
C PRO A 28 20.05 19.58 4.35
N ILE A 29 20.46 18.48 3.70
CA ILE A 29 19.57 17.35 3.46
C ILE A 29 19.18 16.69 4.78
N HIS A 30 17.94 16.21 4.88
CA HIS A 30 17.49 15.55 6.10
C HIS A 30 18.28 14.24 6.32
N PRO A 31 18.81 13.96 7.54
CA PRO A 31 19.62 12.76 7.80
C PRO A 31 18.90 11.43 7.53
N GLU A 32 17.57 11.41 7.57
CA GLU A 32 16.81 10.20 7.19
C GLU A 32 16.83 9.92 5.68
N PHE A 33 17.12 10.91 4.83
CA PHE A 33 17.21 10.71 3.38
C PHE A 33 18.54 10.08 2.96
N THR A 34 19.58 10.15 3.79
CA THR A 34 20.85 9.42 3.58
C THR A 34 20.81 7.99 4.10
N LYS A 35 19.82 7.64 4.94
CA LYS A 35 19.57 6.25 5.31
C LYS A 35 19.05 5.53 4.06
N LYS A 36 19.85 4.63 3.48
CA LYS A 36 19.32 3.63 2.54
C LYS A 36 18.21 2.91 3.29
N GLU A 37 16.97 2.98 2.79
CA GLU A 37 15.85 2.23 3.36
C GLU A 37 16.33 0.79 3.55
N GLU A 38 16.31 0.30 4.80
CA GLU A 38 16.59 -1.09 5.09
C GLU A 38 15.59 -1.90 4.29
N LYS A 39 16.05 -2.48 3.17
CA LYS A 39 15.28 -3.48 2.44
C LYS A 39 15.10 -4.62 3.42
N ILE A 40 13.96 -4.65 4.10
CA ILE A 40 13.54 -5.81 4.86
C ILE A 40 13.53 -6.94 3.82
N SER A 41 14.49 -7.85 3.90
CA SER A 41 14.50 -9.07 3.10
C SER A 41 13.40 -9.96 3.63
N VAL A 42 12.16 -9.62 3.27
CA VAL A 42 11.06 -10.54 3.45
C VAL A 42 11.36 -11.70 2.51
N ASN A 43 11.71 -12.86 3.08
CA ASN A 43 11.85 -14.12 2.38
C ASN A 43 10.46 -14.54 1.87
N PHE A 44 9.92 -13.84 0.88
CA PHE A 44 8.76 -14.31 0.15
C PHE A 44 9.23 -15.49 -0.71
N ARG A 45 8.90 -16.71 -0.29
CA ARG A 45 8.76 -17.80 -1.28
C ARG A 45 7.80 -17.26 -2.35
N PRO A 46 8.16 -17.28 -3.65
CA PRO A 46 7.24 -16.85 -4.69
C PRO A 46 6.05 -17.79 -4.66
N LEU A 47 4.95 -17.36 -4.01
CA LEU A 47 3.67 -18.03 -4.15
C LEU A 47 3.36 -18.01 -5.64
N LYS A 48 3.14 -19.20 -6.23
CA LYS A 48 2.86 -19.36 -7.66
C LYS A 48 1.67 -18.47 -8.03
N THR A 49 1.97 -17.32 -8.64
CA THR A 49 1.02 -16.28 -9.06
C THR A 49 -0.13 -16.87 -9.89
N ASP A 50 0.14 -17.96 -10.62
CA ASP A 50 -0.82 -18.66 -11.46
C ASP A 50 -1.93 -19.37 -10.67
N ALA A 51 -1.62 -19.93 -9.50
CA ALA A 51 -2.61 -20.60 -8.65
C ALA A 51 -3.56 -19.59 -8.02
N LEU A 52 -3.04 -18.42 -7.63
CA LEU A 52 -3.83 -17.32 -7.12
C LEU A 52 -4.77 -16.75 -8.19
N LEU A 53 -4.26 -16.57 -9.42
CA LEU A 53 -5.05 -16.11 -10.55
C LEU A 53 -6.23 -17.06 -10.79
N LYS A 54 -5.98 -18.37 -10.81
CA LYS A 54 -7.03 -19.37 -10.99
C LYS A 54 -8.05 -19.34 -9.84
N TYR A 55 -7.59 -19.37 -8.59
CA TYR A 55 -8.46 -19.31 -7.41
C TYR A 55 -9.34 -18.06 -7.41
N TYR A 56 -8.73 -16.91 -7.64
CA TYR A 56 -9.39 -15.63 -7.59
C TYR A 56 -10.42 -15.49 -8.73
N LEU A 57 -10.08 -15.89 -9.97
CA LEU A 57 -11.05 -15.92 -11.07
C LEU A 57 -12.22 -16.86 -10.77
N ASP A 58 -11.96 -18.10 -10.34
CA ASP A 58 -13.00 -19.09 -10.04
C ASP A 58 -13.99 -18.58 -8.96
N HIS A 59 -13.50 -17.87 -7.93
CA HIS A 59 -14.31 -17.39 -6.80
C HIS A 59 -14.94 -16.00 -7.04
N ILE A 60 -14.40 -15.20 -7.96
CA ILE A 60 -15.03 -13.93 -8.36
C ILE A 60 -16.38 -14.22 -9.02
N PHE A 61 -16.38 -15.11 -10.02
CA PHE A 61 -17.54 -15.37 -10.87
C PHE A 61 -18.65 -16.12 -10.15
N ALA A 62 -18.31 -16.95 -9.17
CA ALA A 62 -19.27 -17.79 -8.45
C ALA A 62 -20.13 -17.03 -7.41
N ASN A 63 -19.69 -15.84 -6.96
CA ASN A 63 -20.28 -15.16 -5.79
C ASN A 63 -20.95 -13.81 -6.11
N GLU A 64 -21.03 -13.37 -7.37
CA GLU A 64 -21.76 -12.14 -7.72
C GLU A 64 -23.19 -12.47 -8.19
N GLU A 65 -24.19 -11.87 -7.54
CA GLU A 65 -25.61 -11.99 -7.91
C GLU A 65 -25.89 -11.50 -9.35
N ILE A 66 -25.03 -10.61 -9.85
CA ILE A 66 -25.06 -10.09 -11.22
C ILE A 66 -23.74 -10.49 -11.91
N PRO A 67 -23.78 -11.10 -13.10
CA PRO A 67 -22.58 -11.39 -13.86
C PRO A 67 -21.77 -10.13 -14.13
N LEU A 68 -20.46 -10.17 -13.85
CA LEU A 68 -19.53 -9.09 -14.16
C LEU A 68 -19.54 -8.77 -15.67
N SER A 69 -19.41 -7.49 -16.01
CA SER A 69 -19.28 -7.06 -17.40
C SER A 69 -17.95 -7.52 -18.00
N GLN A 70 -17.89 -7.69 -19.32
CA GLN A 70 -16.65 -8.04 -20.04
C GLN A 70 -15.51 -7.06 -19.77
N GLU A 71 -15.84 -5.78 -19.56
CA GLU A 71 -14.88 -4.74 -19.22
C GLU A 71 -14.31 -4.91 -17.80
N GLN A 72 -15.16 -5.26 -16.83
CA GLN A 72 -14.71 -5.56 -15.47
C GLN A 72 -13.81 -6.79 -15.45
N ILE A 73 -14.15 -7.85 -16.21
CA ILE A 73 -13.34 -9.06 -16.34
C ILE A 73 -11.95 -8.73 -16.88
N LYS A 74 -11.88 -7.98 -17.98
CA LYS A 74 -10.63 -7.53 -18.58
C LYS A 74 -9.79 -6.72 -17.59
N THR A 75 -10.44 -5.82 -16.86
CA THR A 75 -9.80 -4.98 -15.84
C THR A 75 -9.20 -5.86 -14.74
N TYR A 76 -10.00 -6.75 -14.13
CA TYR A 76 -9.55 -7.62 -13.04
C TYR A 76 -8.42 -8.53 -13.48
N LYS A 77 -8.52 -9.15 -14.66
CA LYS A 77 -7.45 -9.96 -15.22
C LYS A 77 -6.12 -9.19 -15.28
N SER A 78 -6.14 -7.98 -15.84
CA SER A 78 -4.93 -7.15 -15.98
C SER A 78 -4.32 -6.72 -14.64
N VAL A 79 -5.17 -6.53 -13.62
CA VAL A 79 -4.73 -6.12 -12.27
C VAL A 79 -4.12 -7.30 -11.52
N VAL A 80 -4.72 -8.48 -11.63
CA VAL A 80 -4.20 -9.69 -10.97
C VAL A 80 -2.88 -10.15 -11.59
N GLU A 81 -2.73 -10.06 -12.92
CA GLU A 81 -1.47 -10.38 -13.62
C GLU A 81 -0.29 -9.52 -13.15
N LYS A 82 -0.57 -8.32 -12.63
CA LYS A 82 0.43 -7.36 -12.13
C LYS A 82 0.54 -7.34 -10.60
N LEU A 83 -0.17 -8.22 -9.91
CA LEU A 83 -0.24 -8.19 -8.44
C LEU A 83 1.08 -8.68 -7.84
N GLU A 84 1.66 -7.88 -6.95
CA GLU A 84 2.96 -8.19 -6.34
C GLU A 84 2.82 -8.96 -5.01
N PRO A 85 3.86 -9.71 -4.58
CA PRO A 85 3.84 -10.45 -3.32
C PRO A 85 3.54 -9.59 -2.08
N LEU A 86 3.98 -8.33 -2.08
CA LEU A 86 3.69 -7.39 -1.00
C LEU A 86 2.20 -7.08 -0.87
N SER A 87 1.44 -7.09 -1.97
CA SER A 87 -0.03 -6.97 -1.92
C SER A 87 -0.68 -8.18 -1.24
N LEU A 88 -0.12 -9.37 -1.41
CA LEU A 88 -0.56 -10.57 -0.69
C LEU A 88 -0.24 -10.50 0.79
N ALA A 89 0.92 -9.94 1.13
CA ALA A 89 1.31 -9.68 2.50
C ALA A 89 0.32 -8.73 3.20
N ILE A 90 -0.21 -7.72 2.49
CA ILE A 90 -1.27 -6.85 3.02
C ILE A 90 -2.51 -7.67 3.40
N ILE A 91 -2.94 -8.59 2.53
CA ILE A 91 -4.11 -9.44 2.78
C ILE A 91 -3.91 -10.28 4.05
N SER A 92 -2.77 -10.96 4.15
CA SER A 92 -2.42 -11.77 5.32
C SER A 92 -2.30 -10.92 6.59
N ALA A 93 -1.68 -9.74 6.50
CA ALA A 93 -1.54 -8.83 7.63
C ALA A 93 -2.88 -8.27 8.12
N MET A 94 -3.85 -8.06 7.23
CA MET A 94 -5.17 -7.53 7.59
C MET A 94 -6.14 -8.60 8.13
N ALA A 95 -5.86 -9.90 7.93
CA ALA A 95 -6.78 -11.01 8.20
C ALA A 95 -7.38 -11.02 9.63
N ASN A 96 -6.55 -10.71 10.63
CA ASN A 96 -6.92 -10.73 12.05
C ASN A 96 -7.00 -9.33 12.67
N ASN A 97 -7.03 -8.28 11.85
CA ASN A 97 -7.02 -6.90 12.33
C ASN A 97 -8.37 -6.20 12.10
N PRO A 98 -8.79 -5.31 13.02
CA PRO A 98 -9.93 -4.43 12.79
C PRO A 98 -9.61 -3.42 11.68
N PRO A 99 -10.59 -2.64 11.17
CA PRO A 99 -10.35 -1.67 10.12
C PRO A 99 -9.17 -0.71 10.41
N MET A 100 -8.16 -0.75 9.54
CA MET A 100 -6.87 -0.10 9.75
C MET A 100 -6.76 1.20 8.95
N LYS A 101 -5.97 2.16 9.44
CA LYS A 101 -5.57 3.33 8.65
C LYS A 101 -4.57 2.93 7.55
N ARG A 102 -4.51 3.70 6.47
CA ARG A 102 -3.52 3.53 5.38
C ARG A 102 -2.08 3.34 5.89
N LYS A 103 -1.67 4.18 6.85
CA LYS A 103 -0.35 4.12 7.49
C LYS A 103 -0.11 2.81 8.22
N GLU A 104 -1.14 2.27 8.89
CA GLU A 104 -1.05 1.03 9.67
C GLU A 104 -0.94 -0.17 8.74
N VAL A 105 -1.74 -0.21 7.67
CA VAL A 105 -1.69 -1.25 6.63
C VAL A 105 -0.29 -1.36 6.02
N LEU A 106 0.28 -0.23 5.58
CA LEU A 106 1.59 -0.22 4.93
C LEU A 106 2.72 -0.52 5.93
N LYS A 107 2.66 0.05 7.14
CA LYS A 107 3.66 -0.21 8.17
C LYS A 107 3.69 -1.68 8.60
N GLY A 108 2.53 -2.35 8.62
CA GLY A 108 2.42 -3.77 8.95
C GLY A 108 3.22 -4.71 8.04
N ILE A 109 3.53 -4.26 6.82
CA ILE A 109 4.35 -5.00 5.86
C ILE A 109 5.71 -4.33 5.58
N GLY A 110 6.12 -3.38 6.42
CA GLY A 110 7.42 -2.71 6.29
C GLY A 110 7.48 -1.61 5.23
N LEU A 111 6.34 -1.12 4.73
CA LEU A 111 6.30 -0.05 3.73
C LEU A 111 6.05 1.33 4.35
N SER A 112 6.67 2.34 3.75
CA SER A 112 6.41 3.75 4.07
C SER A 112 5.03 4.20 3.56
N ASN A 113 4.42 5.18 4.24
CA ASN A 113 3.08 5.70 3.94
C ASN A 113 3.05 6.64 2.69
N GLN A 114 3.81 6.32 1.66
CA GLN A 114 3.92 7.09 0.43
C GLN A 114 2.83 6.71 -0.59
N THR A 115 2.42 7.67 -1.43
CA THR A 115 1.39 7.47 -2.45
C THR A 115 1.73 6.35 -3.43
N LYS A 116 2.98 6.28 -3.90
CA LYS A 116 3.45 5.23 -4.81
C LYS A 116 3.26 3.82 -4.24
N ASN A 117 3.46 3.64 -2.93
CA ASN A 117 3.24 2.35 -2.27
C ASN A 117 1.74 1.99 -2.19
N VAL A 118 0.88 2.99 -2.03
CA VAL A 118 -0.58 2.80 -2.02
C VAL A 118 -1.05 2.38 -3.41
N GLU A 119 -0.69 3.13 -4.44
CA GLU A 119 -1.03 2.86 -5.83
C GLU A 119 -0.54 1.49 -6.29
N ARG A 120 0.64 1.08 -5.83
CA ARG A 120 1.24 -0.20 -6.23
C ARG A 120 0.70 -1.41 -5.49
N TYR A 121 0.44 -1.31 -4.19
CA TYR A 121 0.14 -2.48 -3.36
C TYR A 121 -1.27 -2.52 -2.79
N LEU A 122 -1.87 -1.36 -2.47
CA LEU A 122 -3.18 -1.28 -1.84
C LEU A 122 -4.31 -1.03 -2.84
N GLU A 123 -4.12 -0.15 -3.81
CA GLU A 123 -5.14 0.17 -4.82
C GLU A 123 -5.55 -1.04 -5.68
N PRO A 124 -4.64 -1.93 -6.12
CA PRO A 124 -5.03 -3.14 -6.81
C PRO A 124 -6.04 -3.96 -5.98
N LEU A 125 -5.82 -4.08 -4.67
CA LEU A 125 -6.70 -4.83 -3.77
C LEU A 125 -8.09 -4.18 -3.62
N LEU A 126 -8.17 -2.86 -3.74
CA LEU A 126 -9.44 -2.11 -3.77
C LEU A 126 -10.20 -2.36 -5.08
N VAL A 127 -9.49 -2.30 -6.22
CA VAL A 127 -10.07 -2.58 -7.55
C VAL A 127 -10.62 -4.01 -7.60
N LEU A 128 -9.88 -4.96 -7.03
CA LEU A 128 -10.25 -6.37 -6.90
C LEU A 128 -11.33 -6.62 -5.84
N LYS A 129 -11.82 -5.59 -5.13
CA LYS A 129 -12.80 -5.72 -4.03
C LYS A 129 -12.37 -6.72 -2.95
N ILE A 130 -11.06 -6.97 -2.79
CA ILE A 130 -10.48 -7.78 -1.72
C ILE A 130 -10.43 -6.95 -0.44
N VAL A 131 -10.02 -5.70 -0.59
CA VAL A 131 -10.04 -4.67 0.46
C VAL A 131 -11.16 -3.67 0.14
N SER A 132 -11.78 -3.10 1.16
CA SER A 132 -12.76 -2.04 1.01
C SER A 132 -12.50 -0.88 1.97
N GLN A 133 -12.94 0.30 1.56
CA GLN A 133 -12.99 1.50 2.39
C GLN A 133 -14.21 1.45 3.30
N VAL A 134 -14.03 1.82 4.56
CA VAL A 134 -15.13 1.94 5.52
C VAL A 134 -16.04 3.12 5.15
N ILE A 135 -15.46 4.26 4.77
CA ILE A 135 -16.20 5.46 4.38
C ILE A 135 -16.27 5.55 2.85
N LYS A 136 -17.32 4.97 2.26
CA LYS A 136 -17.50 4.92 0.79
C LYS A 136 -17.88 6.28 0.19
N THR A 137 -18.65 7.08 0.92
CA THR A 137 -19.15 8.38 0.44
C THR A 137 -18.06 9.45 0.34
N ARG A 138 -17.02 9.34 1.18
CA ARG A 138 -15.91 10.30 1.25
C ARG A 138 -14.58 9.54 1.24
N PRO A 139 -14.07 9.15 0.07
CA PRO A 139 -12.88 8.31 -0.05
C PRO A 139 -11.64 8.95 0.57
N ASN A 140 -11.49 10.27 0.46
CA ASN A 140 -10.38 11.06 0.98
C ASN A 140 -10.61 11.57 2.42
N SER A 141 -11.50 10.94 3.19
CA SER A 141 -11.75 11.31 4.59
C SER A 141 -10.49 11.12 5.45
N PRO A 142 -10.15 12.05 6.36
CA PRO A 142 -9.06 11.85 7.32
C PRO A 142 -9.33 10.69 8.30
N LEU A 143 -10.59 10.28 8.44
CA LEU A 143 -11.02 9.14 9.25
C LEU A 143 -11.15 7.85 8.44
N GLN A 144 -10.68 7.83 7.19
CA GLN A 144 -10.75 6.66 6.32
C GLN A 144 -10.00 5.47 6.94
N ARG A 145 -10.63 4.30 6.83
CA ARG A 145 -10.08 3.01 7.25
C ARG A 145 -10.33 1.97 6.16
N TYR A 146 -9.49 0.94 6.17
CA TYR A 146 -9.50 -0.14 5.21
C TYR A 146 -9.71 -1.45 5.94
N MET A 147 -10.54 -2.33 5.39
CA MET A 147 -10.81 -3.66 5.94
C MET A 147 -10.92 -4.68 4.81
N LEU A 148 -10.71 -5.96 5.14
CA LEU A 148 -10.96 -7.05 4.20
C LEU A 148 -12.46 -7.23 4.00
N THR A 149 -12.86 -7.45 2.75
CA THR A 149 -14.20 -7.94 2.40
C THR A 149 -14.29 -9.44 2.69
N GLU A 150 -15.48 -10.03 2.55
CA GLU A 150 -15.63 -11.49 2.65
C GLU A 150 -14.74 -12.23 1.65
N ARG A 151 -14.57 -11.69 0.44
CA ARG A 151 -13.61 -12.21 -0.56
C ARG A 151 -12.18 -12.16 -0.02
N GLY A 152 -11.78 -11.02 0.54
CA GLY A 152 -10.43 -10.86 1.11
C GLY A 152 -10.17 -11.80 2.28
N LYS A 153 -11.17 -12.05 3.13
CA LYS A 153 -11.06 -13.01 4.23
C LYS A 153 -10.91 -14.46 3.72
N ASN A 154 -11.69 -14.86 2.73
CA ASN A 154 -11.57 -16.19 2.12
C ASN A 154 -10.20 -16.38 1.47
N MET A 155 -9.73 -15.36 0.76
CA MET A 155 -8.39 -15.35 0.17
C MET A 155 -7.29 -15.44 1.23
N ALA A 156 -7.43 -14.73 2.36
CA ALA A 156 -6.48 -14.83 3.47
C ALA A 156 -6.44 -16.24 4.08
N ARG A 157 -7.59 -16.90 4.24
CA ARG A 157 -7.67 -18.30 4.71
C ARG A 157 -6.96 -19.24 3.72
N TRP A 158 -7.25 -19.10 2.43
CA TRP A 158 -6.60 -19.89 1.38
C TRP A 158 -5.08 -19.69 1.37
N LEU A 159 -4.61 -18.43 1.51
CA LEU A 159 -3.18 -18.12 1.62
C LEU A 159 -2.54 -18.79 2.85
N ALA A 160 -3.26 -18.86 3.98
CA ALA A 160 -2.76 -19.52 5.18
C ALA A 160 -2.61 -21.04 5.00
N GLU A 161 -3.57 -21.68 4.29
CA GLU A 161 -3.55 -23.11 3.98
C GLU A 161 -2.46 -23.48 2.97
N GLU A 162 -2.27 -22.67 1.94
CA GLU A 162 -1.27 -22.93 0.90
C GLU A 162 0.17 -22.75 1.41
N ASN A 163 0.40 -21.85 2.38
CA ASN A 163 1.71 -21.69 3.02
C ASN A 163 2.09 -22.86 3.96
N GLN A 164 1.15 -23.73 4.32
CA GLN A 164 1.38 -24.89 5.19
C GLN A 164 1.69 -26.18 4.40
N LYS A 165 1.54 -26.17 3.08
CA LYS A 165 1.92 -27.27 2.18
C LYS A 165 3.38 -27.16 1.74
#